data_AF-A0A258CV25-F1
#
_entry.id   AF-A0A258CV25-F1
#
_cell.length_a   1.000
_cell.length_b   1.000
_cell.length_c   1.000
_cell.angle_alpha   90.00
_cell.angle_beta   90.00
_cell.angle_gamma   90.00
#
_symmetry.space_group_name_H-M   'P 1'
#
loop_
_entity.id
_entity.type
_entity.pdbx_description
1 polymer ?
#
loop_
_entity_poly.entity_id
_entity_poly.type
_entity_poly.pdbx_seq_one_letter_code
_entity_poly.pdbx_strand_id
1 'polypeptide(L)' 'MMIDVRQVCHPEAVRSFDTEQLRRHFLVERMFEAGKLLLTYSHVERFVIGGAVPITEALVLKSDKATIGSPN' A
#
# COMPACT_ATOMS: atom_id res chain seq x y z
N MET A 1 -1.68 -11.72 -3.62
CA MET A 1 -1.89 -10.27 -3.53
C MET A 1 -0.82 -9.72 -2.62
N MET A 2 -0.16 -8.63 -2.99
CA MET A 2 0.84 -7.98 -2.13
C MET A 2 0.22 -6.67 -1.65
N ILE A 3 -0.12 -6.61 -0.37
CA ILE A 3 -0.53 -5.38 0.32
C ILE A 3 0.66 -4.92 1.15
N ASP A 4 1.23 -3.78 0.78
CA ASP A 4 2.16 -3.06 1.66
C ASP A 4 1.36 -2.30 2.72
N VAL A 5 1.81 -2.27 3.96
CA VAL A 5 1.07 -1.62 5.07
C VAL A 5 1.85 -0.42 5.57
N ARG A 6 1.22 0.75 5.54
CA ARG A 6 1.77 2.00 6.05
C ARG A 6 1.09 2.37 7.36
N GLN A 7 1.89 2.45 8.42
CA GLN A 7 1.44 2.85 9.75
C GLN A 7 1.33 4.37 9.85
N VAL A 8 0.49 4.83 10.77
CA VAL A 8 0.44 6.25 11.14
C VAL A 8 1.73 6.63 11.85
N CYS A 9 2.29 7.79 11.53
CA CYS A 9 3.47 8.33 12.22
C CYS A 9 3.07 9.55 13.04
N HIS A 10 3.48 9.58 14.31
CA HIS A 10 3.27 10.75 15.17
C HIS A 10 4.10 11.95 14.66
N PRO A 11 3.58 13.19 14.64
CA PRO A 11 4.33 14.34 14.12
C PRO A 11 5.70 14.57 14.76
N GLU A 12 5.82 14.32 16.06
CA GLU A 12 7.10 14.44 16.77
C GLU A 12 8.13 13.39 16.32
N ALA A 13 7.69 12.18 15.96
CA ALA A 13 8.56 11.16 15.40
C ALA A 13 8.97 11.53 13.96
N VAL A 14 8.03 12.01 13.14
CA VAL A 14 8.31 12.42 11.76
C VAL A 14 9.35 13.55 11.70
N ARG A 15 9.36 14.45 12.69
CA ARG A 15 10.34 15.54 12.78
C ARG A 15 11.80 15.05 12.85
N SER A 16 12.05 13.87 13.40
CA SER A 16 13.41 13.30 13.51
C SER A 16 13.79 12.37 12.36
N PHE A 17 12.91 12.16 11.39
CA PHE A 17 13.19 11.27 10.26
C PHE A 17 14.23 11.87 9.32
N ASP A 18 15.16 11.02 8.89
CA ASP A 18 16.00 11.30 7.73
C ASP A 18 15.24 11.05 6.41
N THR A 19 15.93 11.24 5.29
CA THR A 19 15.34 11.07 3.95
C THR A 19 14.89 9.64 3.68
N GLU A 20 15.64 8.64 4.13
CA GLU A 20 15.29 7.24 3.90
C GLU A 20 14.06 6.84 4.72
N GLN A 21 14.00 7.29 5.97
CA GLN A 21 12.85 7.09 6.85
C GLN A 21 11.59 7.75 6.28
N LEU A 22 11.67 9.00 5.82
CA LEU A 22 10.53 9.67 5.17
C LEU A 22 10.02 8.89 3.96
N ARG A 23 10.92 8.42 3.08
CA ARG A 23 10.52 7.62 1.91
C ARG A 23 9.91 6.28 2.32
N ARG A 24 10.52 5.59 3.28
CA ARG A 24 10.01 4.32 3.82
C ARG A 24 8.61 4.44 4.42
N HIS A 25 8.28 5.58 5.03
CA HIS A 25 6.97 5.77 5.65
C HIS A 25 5.91 6.31 4.68
N PHE A 26 6.27 7.22 3.78
CA PHE A 26 5.30 8.00 2.99
C PHE A 26 5.33 7.76 1.48
N LEU A 27 6.40 7.19 0.93
CA LEU A 27 6.52 6.95 -0.51
C LEU A 27 6.19 5.50 -0.86
N VAL A 28 5.28 5.34 -1.82
CA VAL A 28 5.03 4.07 -2.51
C VAL A 28 5.85 4.06 -3.80
N GLU A 29 6.96 3.33 -3.80
CA GLU A 29 7.89 3.33 -4.95
C GLU A 29 7.37 2.48 -6.13
N ARG A 30 6.65 1.40 -5.83
CA ARG A 30 6.16 0.43 -6.82
C ARG A 30 4.65 0.50 -6.90
N MET A 31 4.14 1.23 -7.90
CA MET A 31 2.70 1.39 -8.11
C MET A 31 2.18 0.65 -9.35
N PHE A 32 2.98 0.56 -10.42
CA PHE A 32 2.56 -0.04 -11.67
C PHE A 32 3.56 -1.10 -12.13
N GLU A 33 3.08 -2.34 -12.25
CA GLU A 33 3.83 -3.47 -12.79
C GLU A 33 2.95 -4.30 -13.71
N ALA A 34 3.48 -4.62 -14.89
CA ALA A 34 2.80 -5.40 -15.91
C ALA A 34 2.28 -6.73 -15.34
N GLY A 35 0.98 -6.99 -15.54
CA GLY A 35 0.29 -8.20 -15.11
C GLY A 35 0.04 -8.28 -13.60
N LYS A 36 0.22 -7.19 -12.84
CA LYS A 36 0.10 -7.20 -11.38
C LYS A 36 -0.90 -6.16 -10.87
N LEU A 37 -1.51 -6.54 -9.75
CA LEU A 37 -2.27 -5.67 -8.87
C LEU A 37 -1.43 -5.44 -7.61
N LEU A 38 -0.97 -4.20 -7.44
CA LEU A 38 -0.19 -3.77 -6.29
C LEU A 38 -1.05 -2.84 -5.44
N LEU A 39 -1.10 -3.10 -4.14
CA LEU A 39 -1.91 -2.34 -3.20
C LEU A 39 -1.06 -1.93 -2.00
N THR A 40 -1.36 -0.76 -1.45
CA THR A 40 -0.82 -0.25 -0.20
C THR A 40 -2.00 0.16 0.67
N TYR A 41 -2.08 -0.42 1.87
CA TYR A 41 -3.06 -0.07 2.88
C TYR A 41 -2.44 0.93 3.86
N SER A 42 -3.06 2.09 4.01
CA SER A 42 -2.63 3.12 4.94
C SER A 42 -3.52 3.09 6.17
N HIS A 43 -2.93 3.04 7.36
CA HIS A 43 -3.67 3.22 8.61
C HIS A 43 -4.12 4.68 8.84
N VAL A 44 -3.62 5.64 8.05
CA VAL A 44 -4.20 6.98 7.98
C VAL A 44 -5.53 6.85 7.26
N GLU A 45 -6.64 7.03 7.96
CA GLU A 45 -8.01 6.91 7.42
C GLU A 45 -8.35 5.56 6.76
N ARG A 46 -7.50 4.53 6.91
CA ARG A 46 -7.73 3.16 6.39
C ARG A 46 -7.92 3.08 4.87
N PHE A 47 -7.41 4.05 4.12
CA PHE A 47 -7.54 4.02 2.67
C PHE A 47 -6.59 3.00 2.04
N VAL A 48 -7.00 2.45 0.89
CA VAL A 48 -6.17 1.62 0.04
C VAL A 48 -5.82 2.41 -1.22
N ILE A 49 -4.55 2.47 -1.54
CA ILE A 49 -4.04 3.03 -2.80
C ILE A 49 -3.27 1.95 -3.55
N GLY A 50 -3.31 1.96 -4.88
CA GLY A 50 -2.59 0.97 -5.66
C GLY A 50 -2.78 1.12 -7.16
N GLY A 51 -2.07 0.30 -7.91
CA GLY A 51 -2.16 0.26 -9.36
C GLY A 51 -2.44 -1.15 -9.86
N ALA A 52 -3.25 -1.22 -10.91
CA ALA A 52 -3.55 -2.43 -11.65
C ALA A 52 -3.10 -2.24 -13.10
N VAL A 53 -2.25 -3.14 -13.59
CA VAL A 53 -1.81 -3.12 -15.01
C VAL A 53 -2.14 -4.46 -15.66
N PRO A 54 -3.39 -4.68 -16.10
CA PRO A 54 -3.77 -5.87 -16.87
C PRO A 54 -3.02 -5.90 -18.20
N ILE A 55 -2.55 -7.07 -18.63
CA ILE A 55 -1.86 -7.25 -19.93
C ILE A 55 -2.58 -8.32 -20.73
N THR A 56 -2.46 -9.59 -20.32
CA THR A 56 -3.05 -10.74 -21.01
C THR A 56 -4.34 -11.23 -20.37
N GLU A 57 -4.51 -10.99 -19.07
CA GLU A 57 -5.62 -11.49 -18.28
C GLU A 57 -6.20 -10.40 -17.37
N ALA A 58 -7.47 -10.54 -17.02
CA ALA A 58 -8.13 -9.66 -16.07
C ALA A 58 -7.54 -9.84 -14.66
N LEU A 59 -7.26 -8.72 -13.99
CA LEU A 59 -6.80 -8.73 -12.61
C LEU A 59 -7.99 -8.63 -11.66
N VAL A 60 -8.10 -9.59 -10.73
CA VAL A 60 -9.15 -9.60 -9.72
C VAL A 60 -8.67 -8.91 -8.46
N LEU A 61 -9.40 -7.88 -8.03
CA LEU A 61 -9.24 -7.30 -6.70
C LEU A 61 -9.85 -8.25 -5.66
N LYS A 62 -9.01 -8.89 -4.86
CA LYS A 62 -9.40 -9.77 -3.76
C LYS A 62 -9.25 -8.99 -2.45
N SER A 63 -10.12 -9.19 -1.46
CA SER A 63 -9.82 -8.70 -0.12
C SER A 63 -8.88 -9.63 0.63
N ASP A 64 -8.13 -9.06 1.58
CA ASP A 64 -7.32 -9.80 2.53
C ASP A 64 -8.02 -9.82 3.89
N LYS A 65 -8.54 -10.97 4.30
CA LYS A 65 -9.19 -11.10 5.60
C LYS A 65 -8.25 -10.82 6.77
N ALA A 66 -6.96 -11.18 6.66
CA ALA A 66 -5.99 -10.97 7.72
C ALA A 66 -5.60 -9.48 7.85
N THR A 67 -5.57 -8.75 6.74
CA THR A 67 -5.11 -7.35 6.72
C THR A 67 -6.25 -6.32 6.81
N ILE A 68 -7.36 -6.54 6.10
CA ILE A 68 -8.51 -5.59 6.03
C ILE A 68 -9.81 -6.14 6.62
N GLY A 69 -9.82 -7.39 7.09
CA GLY A 69 -10.97 -7.97 7.82
C GLY A 69 -12.18 -8.37 6.95
N SER A 70 -12.12 -8.14 5.64
CA SER A 70 -13.18 -8.54 4.70
C SER A 70 -12.98 -9.99 4.24
N PRO A 71 -14.04 -10.79 4.09
CA PRO A 71 -13.96 -12.17 3.62
C PRO A 71 -14.01 -12.34 2.09
N ASN A 72 -14.24 -11.27 1.32
CA ASN A 72 -14.56 -11.31 -0.12
C ASN A 72 -13.38 -10.96 -1.04
#